data_AF-A0A936KYZ9-F1
#
_entry.id   AF-A0A936KYZ9-F1
#
_cell.length_a   1.000
_cell.length_b   1.000
_cell.length_c   1.000
_cell.angle_alpha   90.00
_cell.angle_beta   90.00
_cell.angle_gamma   90.00
#
_symmetry.space_group_name_H-M   'P 1'
#
loop_
_entity.id
_entity.type
_entity.pdbx_description
1 polymer ?
#
loop_
_entity_poly.entity_id
_entity_poly.type
_entity_poly.pdbx_seq_one_letter_code
_entity_poly.pdbx_strand_id
1 'polypeptide(L)'
;MFRFQTYTPGSIDYKKAIEKAVEKINELNPDVILFTGDLVNVRATEALPFIPIFRNMKATDGIYSVLGNHDYATYGDISESFKKENHSLLIDVHKQMGFNLLMNSAMKISRGNAYIYI
;
A
#
# COMPACT_ATOMS: atom_id res chain seq x y z
N MET A 1 12.72 3.45 -1.00
CA MET A 1 11.83 2.35 -0.58
C MET A 1 11.37 2.64 0.83
N PHE A 2 10.08 2.89 1.04
CA PHE A 2 9.49 3.10 2.37
C PHE A 2 8.65 1.87 2.72
N ARG A 3 8.99 1.18 3.83
CA ARG A 3 8.23 0.04 4.34
C ARG A 3 7.42 0.49 5.53
N PHE A 4 6.09 0.45 5.42
CA PHE A 4 5.17 0.72 6.51
C PHE A 4 4.60 -0.61 7.00
N GLN A 5 5.15 -1.15 8.08
CA GLN A 5 4.48 -2.26 8.80
C GLN A 5 3.53 -1.66 9.81
N THR A 6 2.23 -1.88 9.60
CA THR A 6 1.16 -1.48 10.52
C THR A 6 1.22 -2.37 11.77
N TYR A 7 2.00 -1.99 12.79
CA TYR A 7 1.95 -2.71 14.07
C TYR A 7 1.29 -1.84 15.15
N THR A 8 0.43 -2.51 15.93
CA THR A 8 -0.51 -2.02 16.97
C THR A 8 -1.77 -1.26 16.50
N PRO A 9 -2.97 -1.83 16.68
CA PRO A 9 -4.22 -1.11 16.47
C PRO A 9 -4.36 0.06 17.46
N GLY A 10 -4.46 1.29 16.96
CA GLY A 10 -5.05 2.41 17.70
C GLY A 10 -4.12 3.27 18.56
N SER A 11 -2.79 3.09 18.54
CA SER A 11 -1.92 4.08 19.19
C SER A 11 -1.91 5.37 18.36
N ILE A 12 -2.39 6.46 18.98
CA ILE A 12 -2.46 7.80 18.37
C ILE A 12 -1.10 8.22 17.79
N ASP A 13 0.00 7.78 18.43
CA ASP A 13 1.36 8.08 18.03
C ASP A 13 1.75 7.44 16.69
N TYR A 14 1.25 6.23 16.40
CA TYR A 14 1.55 5.54 15.15
C TYR A 14 0.86 6.21 13.96
N LYS A 15 -0.42 6.59 14.12
CA LYS A 15 -1.16 7.32 13.09
C LYS A 15 -0.47 8.65 12.75
N LYS A 16 -0.07 9.42 13.78
CA LYS A 16 0.70 10.66 13.61
C LYS A 16 2.05 10.43 12.93
N ALA A 17 2.73 9.32 13.24
CA ALA A 17 4.00 8.97 12.60
C ALA A 17 3.82 8.71 11.10
N ILE A 18 2.77 8.01 10.69
CA ILE A 18 2.45 7.81 9.26
C ILE A 18 2.06 9.12 8.59
N GLU A 19 1.21 9.94 9.21
CA GLU A 19 0.83 11.25 8.68
C GLU A 19 2.08 12.12 8.40
N LYS A 20 2.99 12.21 9.38
CA LYS A 20 4.26 12.92 9.23
C LYS A 20 5.16 12.30 8.16
N ALA A 21 5.15 10.98 7.98
CA ALA A 21 5.91 10.32 6.93
C ALA A 21 5.32 10.65 5.54
N VAL A 22 4.00 10.65 5.38
CA VAL A 22 3.32 11.06 4.15
C VAL A 22 3.59 12.51 3.81
N GLU A 23 3.57 13.41 4.80
CA GLU A 23 3.96 14.82 4.61
C GLU A 23 5.38 14.93 4.06
N LYS A 24 6.35 14.28 4.71
CA LYS A 24 7.75 14.27 4.26
C LYS A 24 7.94 13.66 2.88
N ILE A 25 7.21 12.59 2.55
CA ILE A 25 7.25 11.97 1.22
C ILE A 25 6.76 12.98 0.17
N ASN A 26 5.66 13.67 0.45
CA ASN A 26 5.10 14.67 -0.47
C ASN A 26 6.04 15.87 -0.66
N GLU A 27 6.77 16.29 0.39
CA GLU A 27 7.78 17.36 0.31
C GLU A 27 8.92 17.04 -0.69
N LEU A 28 9.19 15.74 -0.93
CA LEU A 28 10.19 15.31 -1.90
C LEU A 28 9.73 15.47 -3.36
N ASN A 29 8.44 15.79 -3.60
CA ASN A 29 7.82 15.86 -4.93
C ASN A 29 8.17 14.65 -5.83
N PRO A 30 7.89 13.41 -5.38
CA PRO A 30 8.37 12.24 -6.09
C PRO A 30 7.68 12.09 -7.46
N ASP A 31 8.43 11.63 -8.45
CA ASP A 31 7.84 11.19 -9.72
C ASP A 31 7.00 9.93 -9.51
N VAL A 32 7.53 8.95 -8.77
CA VAL A 32 6.90 7.66 -8.53
C VAL A 32 7.05 7.26 -7.06
N ILE A 33 6.02 6.66 -6.48
CA ILE A 33 6.11 5.97 -5.20
C ILE A 33 5.88 4.47 -5.41
N LEU A 34 6.76 3.65 -4.86
CA LEU A 34 6.67 2.19 -4.89
C LEU A 34 6.46 1.63 -3.48
N PHE A 35 5.32 0.98 -3.28
CA PHE A 35 4.97 0.27 -2.04
C PHE A 35 5.18 -1.23 -2.23
N THR A 36 6.15 -1.80 -1.52
CA THR A 36 6.68 -3.14 -1.82
C THR A 36 5.98 -4.28 -1.06
N GLY A 37 4.69 -4.13 -0.77
CA GLY A 37 3.89 -5.10 -0.01
C GLY A 37 4.03 -5.00 1.52
N ASP A 38 3.40 -5.96 2.19
CA ASP A 38 3.24 -6.05 3.65
C ASP A 38 2.54 -4.82 4.23
N LEU A 39 1.39 -4.46 3.68
CA LEU A 39 0.57 -3.34 4.18
C LEU A 39 -0.09 -3.69 5.52
N VAL A 40 -0.47 -4.96 5.69
CA VAL A 40 -1.12 -5.50 6.90
C VAL A 40 -0.34 -6.69 7.42
N ASN A 41 -0.55 -7.06 8.69
CA ASN A 41 0.06 -8.29 9.22
C ASN A 41 -0.74 -9.53 8.83
N VAL A 42 -2.07 -9.44 8.99
CA VAL A 42 -3.00 -10.54 8.71
C VAL A 42 -4.30 -10.02 8.13
N ARG A 43 -4.93 -9.02 8.76
CA ARG A 43 -6.28 -8.57 8.37
C ARG A 43 -6.22 -7.31 7.53
N ALA A 44 -6.88 -7.32 6.38
CA ALA A 44 -7.08 -6.15 5.54
C ALA A 44 -7.74 -4.98 6.29
N THR A 45 -8.54 -5.28 7.33
CA THR A 45 -9.16 -4.26 8.19
C THR A 45 -8.15 -3.41 8.97
N GLU A 46 -6.92 -3.90 9.19
CA GLU A 46 -5.83 -3.14 9.83
C GLU A 46 -5.48 -1.86 9.05
N ALA A 47 -5.64 -1.89 7.73
CA ALA A 47 -5.32 -0.77 6.85
C ALA A 47 -6.44 0.28 6.72
N LEU A 48 -7.69 -0.05 7.09
CA LEU A 48 -8.85 0.85 6.92
C LEU A 48 -8.66 2.23 7.56
N PRO A 49 -8.15 2.35 8.81
CA PRO A 49 -7.97 3.67 9.44
C PRO A 49 -6.92 4.56 8.76
N PHE A 50 -6.05 3.97 7.94
CA PHE A 50 -4.95 4.67 7.27
C PHE A 50 -5.29 5.06 5.83
N ILE A 51 -6.40 4.57 5.27
CA ILE A 51 -6.87 4.95 3.93
C ILE A 51 -6.88 6.47 3.73
N PRO A 52 -7.47 7.29 4.63
CA PRO A 52 -7.49 8.74 4.45
C PRO A 52 -6.10 9.38 4.41
N ILE A 53 -5.13 8.79 5.11
CA ILE A 53 -3.75 9.30 5.20
C ILE A 53 -3.01 8.97 3.91
N PHE A 54 -3.02 7.71 3.49
CA PHE A 54 -2.33 7.28 2.26
C PHE A 54 -2.93 7.89 1.01
N ARG A 55 -4.23 8.20 1.01
CA ARG A 55 -4.89 8.95 -0.08
C ARG A 55 -4.33 10.36 -0.27
N ASN A 56 -3.64 10.92 0.73
CA ASN A 56 -2.98 12.22 0.60
C ASN A 56 -1.58 12.13 -0.01
N MET A 57 -1.04 10.93 -0.27
CA MET A 57 0.24 10.79 -0.97
C MET A 57 0.12 11.27 -2.42
N LYS A 58 1.17 11.91 -2.91
CA LYS A 58 1.23 12.49 -4.25
C LYS A 58 2.51 12.04 -4.95
N ALA A 59 2.36 11.62 -6.19
CA ALA A 59 3.45 11.31 -7.09
C ALA A 59 3.04 11.65 -8.52
N THR A 60 3.94 12.23 -9.31
CA THR A 60 3.65 12.72 -10.67
C THR A 60 3.13 11.63 -11.61
N ASP A 61 3.76 10.45 -11.58
CA ASP A 61 3.41 9.28 -12.39
C ASP A 61 2.62 8.23 -11.60
N GLY A 62 2.25 8.55 -10.36
CA GLY A 62 1.41 7.71 -9.53
C GLY A 62 2.15 6.82 -8.53
N ILE A 63 1.34 6.09 -7.79
CA ILE A 63 1.74 5.25 -6.67
C ILE A 63 1.46 3.82 -7.07
N TYR A 64 2.47 2.95 -7.02
CA TYR A 64 2.36 1.54 -7.39
C TYR A 64 2.61 0.66 -6.19
N SER A 65 1.97 -0.50 -6.17
CA SER A 65 2.10 -1.44 -5.08
C SER A 65 2.08 -2.89 -5.57
N VAL A 66 2.70 -3.77 -4.79
CA VAL A 66 2.58 -5.23 -4.91
C VAL A 66 2.11 -5.79 -3.57
N LEU A 67 1.62 -7.03 -3.55
CA LEU A 67 1.30 -7.73 -2.30
C LEU A 67 2.56 -8.39 -1.73
N GLY A 68 2.74 -8.27 -0.42
CA GLY A 68 3.75 -8.99 0.35
C GLY A 68 3.22 -10.31 0.91
N ASN A 69 4.06 -11.05 1.64
CA ASN A 69 3.67 -12.36 2.19
C ASN A 69 2.59 -12.23 3.28
N HIS A 70 2.58 -11.13 4.03
CA HIS A 70 1.59 -10.90 5.08
C HIS A 70 0.20 -10.51 4.54
N ASP A 71 0.16 -9.96 3.34
CA ASP A 71 -1.06 -9.51 2.66
C ASP A 71 -1.96 -10.69 2.20
N TYR A 72 -1.42 -11.92 2.16
CA TYR A 72 -2.16 -13.12 1.78
C TYR A 72 -2.84 -13.84 2.96
N ALA A 73 -2.68 -13.35 4.19
CA ALA A 73 -3.24 -14.01 5.39
C ALA A 73 -2.89 -15.51 5.47
N THR A 74 -1.63 -15.85 5.18
CA THR A 74 -1.14 -17.25 5.10
C THR A 74 -0.63 -17.80 6.44
N TYR A 75 -0.51 -16.96 7.46
CA TYR A 75 -0.04 -17.36 8.79
C TYR A 75 -1.19 -17.71 9.73
N GLY A 76 -1.20 -18.95 10.21
CA GLY A 76 -2.19 -19.48 11.16
C GLY A 76 -3.23 -20.39 10.52
N ASP A 77 -4.08 -20.98 11.36
CA ASP A 77 -5.20 -21.82 10.93
C ASP A 77 -6.37 -20.93 10.50
N ILE A 78 -6.33 -20.51 9.24
CA ILE A 78 -7.26 -19.55 8.65
C ILE A 78 -8.04 -20.26 7.53
N SER A 79 -9.37 -20.16 7.55
CA SER A 79 -10.22 -20.75 6.53
C SER A 79 -9.97 -20.16 5.15
N GLU A 80 -10.13 -20.96 4.10
CA GLU A 80 -10.03 -20.49 2.71
C GLU A 80 -11.06 -19.39 2.39
N SER A 81 -12.25 -19.44 3.00
CA SER A 81 -13.25 -18.37 2.87
C SER A 81 -12.74 -17.04 3.42
N PHE A 82 -12.13 -17.05 4.60
CA PHE A 82 -11.54 -15.86 5.19
C PHE A 82 -10.40 -15.32 4.34
N LYS A 83 -9.50 -16.17 3.85
CA LYS A 83 -8.39 -15.74 2.97
C LYS A 83 -8.92 -15.02 1.73
N LYS A 84 -9.94 -15.58 1.10
CA LYS A 84 -10.56 -14.99 -0.10
C LYS A 84 -11.20 -13.63 0.20
N GLU A 85 -12.00 -13.54 1.27
CA GLU A 85 -12.64 -12.28 1.69
C GLU A 85 -11.61 -11.22 2.06
N ASN A 86 -10.59 -11.60 2.83
CA ASN A 86 -9.51 -10.73 3.26
C ASN A 86 -8.70 -10.21 2.06
N HIS A 87 -8.38 -11.10 1.11
CA HIS A 87 -7.67 -10.73 -0.11
C HIS A 87 -8.48 -9.77 -0.99
N SER A 88 -9.77 -10.05 -1.19
CA SER A 88 -10.68 -9.15 -1.91
C SER A 88 -10.79 -7.78 -1.24
N LEU A 89 -10.90 -7.73 0.09
CA LEU A 89 -10.92 -6.48 0.83
C LEU A 89 -9.59 -5.73 0.70
N LEU A 90 -8.45 -6.43 0.76
CA LEU A 90 -7.15 -5.77 0.65
C LEU A 90 -6.92 -5.14 -0.72
N ILE A 91 -7.34 -5.81 -1.81
CA ILE A 91 -7.32 -5.23 -3.16
C ILE A 91 -8.15 -3.93 -3.20
N ASP A 92 -9.34 -3.93 -2.59
CA ASP A 92 -10.19 -2.74 -2.51
C ASP A 92 -9.56 -1.63 -1.65
N VAL A 93 -8.89 -1.97 -0.55
CA VAL A 93 -8.13 -1.04 0.28
C VAL A 93 -7.05 -0.33 -0.53
N HIS A 94 -6.24 -1.05 -1.31
CA HIS A 94 -5.23 -0.45 -2.19
C HIS A 94 -5.87 0.55 -3.17
N LYS A 95 -7.01 0.17 -3.77
CA LYS A 95 -7.76 1.05 -4.66
C LYS A 95 -8.28 2.31 -3.95
N GLN A 96 -8.84 2.17 -2.74
CA GLN A 96 -9.32 3.29 -1.93
C GLN A 96 -8.20 4.25 -1.50
N MET A 97 -6.98 3.74 -1.31
CA MET A 97 -5.78 4.54 -1.05
C MET A 97 -5.26 5.28 -2.29
N GLY A 98 -5.76 4.94 -3.49
CA GLY A 98 -5.28 5.47 -4.76
C GLY A 98 -4.04 4.77 -5.30
N PHE A 99 -3.75 3.55 -4.84
CA PHE A 99 -2.59 2.79 -5.28
C PHE A 99 -2.94 1.97 -6.52
N ASN A 100 -1.99 1.90 -7.46
CA ASN A 100 -2.03 0.98 -8.58
C ASN A 100 -1.43 -0.35 -8.14
N LEU A 101 -2.29 -1.29 -7.73
CA LEU A 101 -1.85 -2.64 -7.35
C LEU A 101 -1.50 -3.45 -8.60
N LEU A 102 -0.24 -3.89 -8.69
CA LEU A 102 0.28 -4.75 -9.75
C LEU A 102 0.14 -6.21 -9.32
N MET A 103 -0.62 -6.98 -10.10
CA MET A 103 -0.88 -8.41 -9.85
C MET A 103 -0.46 -9.21 -11.07
N ASN A 104 0.76 -9.75 -11.03
CA ASN A 104 1.38 -10.40 -12.19
C ASN A 104 1.29 -9.54 -13.47
N SER A 105 1.48 -8.23 -13.29
CA SER A 105 1.40 -7.22 -14.32
C SER A 105 2.52 -6.20 -14.13
N ALA A 106 2.83 -5.46 -15.19
CA ALA A 106 3.80 -4.37 -15.16
C ALA A 106 3.18 -3.10 -15.73
N MET A 107 3.64 -1.95 -15.28
CA MET A 107 3.27 -0.64 -15.79
C MET A 107 4.43 0.01 -16.53
N LYS A 108 4.16 0.49 -17.74
CA LYS A 108 5.13 1.28 -18.51
C LYS A 108 5.06 2.77 -18.12
N ILE A 109 6.16 3.34 -17.64
CA ILE A 109 6.29 4.79 -17.48
C ILE A 109 7.18 5.33 -18.60
N SER A 110 6.73 6.40 -19.26
CA SER A 110 7.44 7.00 -20.39
C SER A 110 7.84 8.46 -20.11
N ARG A 111 9.01 8.87 -20.60
CA ARG A 111 9.54 10.24 -20.57
C ARG A 111 10.19 10.54 -21.91
N GLY A 112 9.52 11.35 -22.73
CA GLY A 112 9.92 11.55 -24.13
C GLY A 112 9.98 10.22 -24.88
N ASN A 113 11.15 9.91 -25.45
CA ASN A 113 11.38 8.66 -26.18
C ASN A 113 11.91 7.50 -25.31
N ALA A 114 12.14 7.73 -24.01
CA ALA A 114 12.60 6.72 -23.06
C ALA A 114 11.44 6.16 -22.24
N TYR A 115 11.58 4.92 -21.77
CA TYR A 115 10.60 4.29 -20.89
C TYR A 115 11.24 3.27 -19.95
N ILE A 116 10.56 3.00 -18.85
CA ILE A 116 10.83 1.89 -17.92
C ILE A 116 9.56 1.09 -17.69
N TYR A 117 9.72 -0.15 -17.24
CA TYR A 117 8.63 -0.96 -16.69
C TYR A 117 8.80 -1.06 -15.18
N ILE A 118 7.69 -0.92 -14.47
CA ILE A 118 7.57 -1.15 -13.03
C ILE A 118 6.69 -2.37 -12.82
#